data_AF-A0A968MV18-F1
#
_entry.id   AF-A0A968MV18-F1
#
_cell.length_a   1.000
_cell.length_b   1.000
_cell.length_c   1.000
_cell.angle_alpha   90.00
_cell.angle_beta   90.00
_cell.angle_gamma   90.00
#
_symmetry.space_group_name_H-M   'P 1'
#
loop_
_entity.id
_entity.type
_entity.pdbx_description
1 polymer ?
#
loop_
_entity_poly.entity_id
_entity_poly.type
_entity_poly.pdbx_seq_one_letter_code
_entity_poly.pdbx_strand_id
1 'polypeptide(L)'
;MLDNGLVYDFIKDNDRILYDTSLENFLNYQKSGEIPISFEKAGPRDVLFFEPAKTKVAIVTCGGLCPGLNNVIRSIVNHLHYRYKVRRVVGIQYGYEGFISQIQSSCY
;
A
#
# COMPACT_ATOMS: atom_id res chain seq x y z
N MET A 1 -22.44 15.13 -15.53
CA MET A 1 -21.83 15.19 -16.87
C MET A 1 -20.42 15.75 -16.69
N LEU A 2 -19.36 14.97 -16.50
CA LEU A 2 -18.90 13.88 -17.37
C LEU A 2 -18.79 12.55 -16.63
N ASP A 3 -19.49 11.58 -17.19
CA ASP A 3 -19.42 10.16 -16.89
C ASP A 3 -18.23 9.59 -17.66
N ASN A 4 -17.08 9.44 -17.01
CA ASN A 4 -15.84 8.91 -17.60
C ASN A 4 -15.35 7.71 -16.77
N GLY A 5 -16.08 6.58 -16.81
CA GLY A 5 -15.53 5.21 -16.81
C GLY A 5 -14.47 4.78 -15.78
N LEU A 6 -14.24 5.52 -14.69
CA LEU A 6 -13.32 5.12 -13.62
C LEU A 6 -14.12 4.33 -12.58
N VAL A 7 -13.90 3.02 -12.55
CA VAL A 7 -14.58 2.01 -11.72
C VAL A 7 -14.26 2.12 -10.21
N TYR A 8 -13.63 3.21 -9.74
CA TYR A 8 -13.16 3.30 -8.35
C TYR A 8 -13.51 4.64 -7.71
N ASP A 9 -14.17 4.58 -6.55
CA ASP A 9 -14.30 5.72 -5.65
C ASP A 9 -13.00 5.94 -4.89
N PHE A 10 -12.52 7.19 -4.86
CA PHE A 10 -11.43 7.60 -3.99
C PHE A 10 -11.88 7.59 -2.53
N ILE A 11 -11.02 7.12 -1.64
CA ILE A 11 -11.29 7.06 -0.21
C ILE A 11 -10.88 8.39 0.42
N LYS A 12 -11.69 8.89 1.36
CA LYS A 12 -11.39 10.13 2.07
C LYS A 12 -10.39 9.88 3.20
N ASP A 13 -9.65 10.91 3.59
CA ASP A 13 -8.64 10.77 4.64
C ASP A 13 -9.24 10.42 6.02
N ASN A 14 -10.49 10.83 6.26
CA ASN A 14 -11.21 10.52 7.50
C ASN A 14 -12.04 9.23 7.42
N ASP A 15 -11.95 8.44 6.34
CA ASP A 15 -12.63 7.15 6.26
C ASP A 15 -11.91 6.14 7.16
N ARG A 16 -12.65 5.61 8.14
CA ARG A 16 -12.14 4.68 9.14
C ARG A 16 -12.92 3.36 9.16
N ILE A 17 -12.26 2.29 9.57
CA ILE A 17 -12.87 0.97 9.80
C ILE A 17 -12.82 0.68 11.30
N LEU A 18 -13.96 0.32 11.89
CA LEU A 18 -14.03 -0.04 13.31
C LEU A 18 -13.18 -1.28 13.60
N TYR A 19 -12.43 -1.25 14.71
CA TYR A 19 -11.62 -2.40 15.16
C TYR A 19 -12.52 -3.59 15.54
N ASP A 20 -13.56 -3.31 16.32
CA ASP A 20 -14.58 -4.27 16.70
C ASP A 20 -15.92 -3.83 16.09
N THR A 21 -16.47 -4.70 15.26
CA THR A 21 -17.72 -4.47 14.52
C THR A 21 -18.93 -5.13 15.19
N SER A 22 -18.80 -5.60 16.43
CA SER A 22 -19.91 -6.19 17.17
C SER A 22 -21.01 -5.17 17.46
N LEU A 23 -22.26 -5.62 17.40
CA LEU A 23 -23.42 -4.75 17.66
C LEU A 23 -23.43 -4.23 19.11
N GLU A 24 -23.03 -5.07 20.07
CA GLU A 24 -22.95 -4.69 21.47
C GLU A 24 -21.99 -3.51 21.68
N ASN A 25 -20.78 -3.60 21.14
CA ASN A 25 -19.78 -2.56 21.30
C ASN A 25 -20.20 -1.27 20.57
N PHE A 26 -20.79 -1.39 19.37
CA PHE A 26 -21.39 -0.26 18.67
C PHE A 26 -22.44 0.47 19.52
N LEU A 27 -23.37 -0.27 20.14
CA LEU A 27 -24.40 0.30 21.00
C LEU A 27 -23.82 0.93 22.28
N ASN A 28 -22.75 0.36 22.83
CA ASN A 28 -22.07 0.91 24.02
C ASN A 28 -21.41 2.26 23.70
N TYR A 29 -20.64 2.35 22.61
CA TYR A 29 -20.05 3.62 22.17
C TYR A 29 -21.11 4.65 21.78
N GLN A 30 -22.20 4.20 21.14
CA GLN A 30 -23.33 5.09 20.84
C GLN A 30 -23.96 5.67 22.10
N LYS A 31 -24.05 4.89 23.19
CA LYS A 31 -24.57 5.34 24.49
C LYS A 31 -23.58 6.21 25.26
N SER A 32 -22.29 5.88 25.27
CA SER A 32 -21.27 6.66 25.98
C SER A 32 -20.90 7.96 25.27
N GLY A 33 -21.15 8.03 23.95
CA GLY A 33 -20.74 9.15 23.11
C GLY A 33 -19.23 9.17 22.81
N GLU A 34 -18.51 8.13 23.22
CA GLU A 34 -17.09 7.99 22.95
C GLU A 34 -16.85 7.51 21.52
N ILE A 35 -15.68 7.84 20.98
CA ILE A 35 -15.29 7.42 19.63
C ILE A 35 -14.68 6.01 19.71
N PRO A 36 -15.21 5.02 18.96
CA PRO A 36 -14.65 3.68 18.96
C PRO A 36 -13.22 3.64 18.41
N ILE A 37 -12.44 2.68 18.91
CA ILE A 37 -11.14 2.33 18.31
C ILE A 37 -11.36 1.89 16.86
N SER A 38 -10.54 2.42 15.96
CA SER A 38 -10.67 2.22 14.52
C SER A 38 -9.33 2.34 13.80
N PHE A 39 -9.23 1.74 12.62
CA PHE A 39 -8.11 1.84 11.69
C PHE A 39 -8.41 2.81 10.55
N GLU A 40 -7.36 3.32 9.91
CA GLU A 40 -7.49 4.06 8.66
C GLU A 40 -7.83 3.12 7.50
N LYS A 41 -8.77 3.53 6.65
CA LYS A 41 -9.17 2.74 5.50
C LYS A 41 -8.15 2.88 4.36
N ALA A 42 -7.51 1.77 4.01
CA ALA A 42 -6.60 1.70 2.86
C ALA A 42 -7.35 1.80 1.53
N GLY A 43 -6.75 2.48 0.55
CA GLY A 43 -7.22 2.55 -0.83
C GLY A 43 -6.75 3.82 -1.54
N PRO A 44 -7.15 4.02 -2.81
CA PRO A 44 -6.66 5.14 -3.60
C PRO A 44 -7.12 6.48 -3.02
N ARG A 45 -6.20 7.46 -3.02
CA ARG A 45 -6.49 8.86 -2.70
C ARG A 45 -6.47 9.68 -3.99
N ASP A 46 -7.28 10.73 -4.03
CA ASP A 46 -7.34 11.66 -5.15
C ASP A 46 -6.08 12.53 -5.24
N VAL A 47 -5.47 12.83 -4.09
CA VAL A 47 -4.21 13.56 -3.96
C VAL A 47 -3.09 12.60 -3.53
N LEU A 48 -1.96 12.67 -4.24
CA LEU A 48 -0.76 11.89 -3.95
C LEU A 48 0.34 12.80 -3.39
N PHE A 49 1.06 12.32 -2.37
CA PHE A 49 2.23 13.01 -1.85
C PHE A 49 3.40 13.03 -2.85
N PHE A 50 3.62 11.91 -3.55
CA PHE A 50 4.69 11.78 -4.54
C PHE A 50 4.19 12.06 -5.95
N GLU A 51 4.97 12.81 -6.74
CA GLU A 51 4.74 12.97 -8.17
C GLU A 51 5.18 11.69 -8.92
N PRO A 52 4.24 10.91 -9.49
CA PRO A 52 4.56 9.56 -9.96
C PRO A 52 5.64 9.49 -11.06
N ALA A 53 5.71 10.51 -11.92
CA ALA A 53 6.69 10.60 -13.00
C ALA A 53 8.15 10.76 -12.48
N LYS A 54 8.32 11.33 -11.28
CA LYS A 54 9.64 11.57 -10.66
C LYS A 54 10.02 10.49 -9.66
N THR A 55 9.04 9.72 -9.16
CA THR A 55 9.25 8.67 -8.16
C THR A 55 10.16 7.55 -8.68
N LYS A 56 11.02 7.06 -7.79
CA LYS A 56 11.75 5.80 -7.92
C LYS A 56 11.36 4.89 -6.76
N VAL A 57 11.04 3.64 -7.05
CA VAL A 57 10.61 2.67 -6.03
C VAL A 57 11.63 1.55 -5.92
N ALA A 58 11.97 1.17 -4.69
CA ALA A 58 12.72 -0.03 -4.39
C ALA A 58 11.79 -1.05 -3.70
N ILE A 59 11.82 -2.30 -4.13
CA ILE A 59 11.08 -3.41 -3.52
C ILE A 59 12.11 -4.38 -2.96
N VAL A 60 11.99 -4.69 -1.66
CA VAL A 60 12.83 -5.66 -0.97
C VAL A 60 11.92 -6.65 -0.25
N THR A 61 12.31 -7.92 -0.25
CA THR A 61 11.62 -8.97 0.51
C THR A 61 12.60 -9.55 1.51
N CYS A 62 12.23 -9.51 2.79
CA CYS A 62 13.07 -9.96 3.90
C CYS A 62 12.43 -11.15 4.62
N GLY A 63 13.26 -11.94 5.30
CA GLY A 63 12.83 -13.12 6.05
C GLY A 63 12.73 -14.38 5.20
N GLY A 64 11.98 -15.37 5.69
CA GLY A 64 11.78 -16.64 5.00
C GLY A 64 10.87 -16.53 3.77
N LEU A 65 10.96 -17.49 2.85
CA LEU A 65 10.09 -17.57 1.69
C LEU A 65 8.68 -18.01 2.10
N CYS A 66 7.68 -17.31 1.59
CA CYS A 66 6.26 -17.65 1.77
C CYS A 66 5.59 -17.80 0.40
N PRO A 67 4.71 -18.80 0.20
CA PRO A 67 3.91 -18.90 -1.01
C PRO A 67 3.18 -17.59 -1.32
N GLY A 68 3.24 -17.14 -2.57
CA GLY A 68 2.57 -15.91 -3.02
C GLY A 68 3.42 -14.65 -3.01
N LEU A 69 4.65 -14.68 -2.49
CA LEU A 69 5.55 -13.52 -2.48
C LEU A 69 5.74 -12.91 -3.89
N ASN A 70 5.96 -13.76 -4.90
CA ASN A 70 6.12 -13.30 -6.28
C ASN A 70 4.84 -12.67 -6.86
N ASN A 71 3.66 -13.14 -6.42
CA ASN A 71 2.39 -12.54 -6.83
C ASN A 71 2.25 -11.13 -6.23
N VAL A 72 2.68 -10.94 -4.97
CA VAL A 72 2.71 -9.62 -4.32
C VAL A 72 3.64 -8.68 -5.08
N ILE A 73 4.89 -9.10 -5.35
CA ILE A 73 5.86 -8.29 -6.10
C ILE A 73 5.30 -7.92 -7.48
N ARG A 74 4.78 -8.89 -8.23
CA ARG A 74 4.19 -8.67 -9.56
C ARG A 74 3.03 -7.68 -9.51
N SER A 75 2.14 -7.80 -8.53
CA SER A 75 1.00 -6.90 -8.36
C SER A 75 1.46 -5.46 -8.10
N ILE A 76 2.42 -5.26 -7.20
CA ILE A 76 3.00 -3.94 -6.88
C ILE A 76 3.64 -3.32 -8.13
N VAL A 77 4.52 -4.07 -8.81
CA VAL A 77 5.22 -3.59 -10.02
C VAL A 77 4.21 -3.20 -11.12
N ASN A 78 3.20 -4.05 -11.36
CA ASN A 78 2.16 -3.76 -12.35
C ASN A 78 1.36 -2.50 -11.98
N HIS A 79 0.98 -2.32 -10.72
CA HIS A 79 0.23 -1.15 -10.28
C HIS A 79 1.05 0.13 -10.47
N LEU A 80 2.31 0.12 -10.03
CA LEU A 80 3.25 1.24 -10.21
C LEU A 80 3.44 1.60 -11.68
N HIS A 81 3.61 0.59 -12.55
CA HIS A 81 3.87 0.80 -13.97
C HIS A 81 2.61 1.26 -14.73
N TYR A 82 1.49 0.54 -14.60
CA TYR A 82 0.33 0.78 -15.44
C TYR A 82 -0.57 1.90 -14.91
N ARG A 83 -0.78 2.00 -13.59
CA ARG A 83 -1.65 3.03 -13.00
C ARG A 83 -0.88 4.32 -12.75
N TYR A 84 0.26 4.23 -12.08
CA TYR A 84 1.03 5.41 -11.66
C TYR A 84 2.12 5.83 -12.65
N LYS A 85 2.38 5.06 -13.71
CA LYS A 85 3.39 5.38 -14.74
C LYS A 85 4.81 5.54 -14.18
N VAL A 86 5.11 4.94 -13.04
CA VAL A 86 6.45 4.90 -12.46
C VAL A 86 7.35 4.07 -13.39
N ARG A 87 8.44 4.68 -13.86
CA ARG A 87 9.36 4.04 -14.82
C ARG A 87 10.56 3.35 -14.17
N ARG A 88 10.88 3.70 -12.92
CA ARG A 88 12.08 3.21 -12.22
C ARG A 88 11.67 2.41 -10.98
N VAL A 89 11.54 1.10 -11.14
CA VAL A 89 11.30 0.16 -10.05
C VAL A 89 12.52 -0.76 -9.95
N VAL A 90 13.12 -0.86 -8.76
CA VAL A 90 14.33 -1.64 -8.50
C VAL A 90 13.99 -2.76 -7.51
N GLY A 91 14.34 -4.00 -7.86
CA GLY A 91 14.27 -5.13 -6.93
C GLY A 91 15.59 -5.27 -6.17
N ILE A 92 15.54 -5.22 -4.84
CA ILE A 92 16.71 -5.42 -3.99
C ILE A 92 16.79 -6.90 -3.61
N GLN A 93 17.90 -7.53 -3.95
CA GLN A 93 18.12 -8.96 -3.74
C GLN A 93 18.65 -9.23 -2.32
N TYR A 94 18.45 -10.44 -1.82
CA TYR A 94 19.00 -10.89 -0.52
C TYR A 94 18.52 -10.08 0.70
N GLY A 95 17.28 -9.57 0.67
CA GLY A 95 16.72 -8.82 1.79
C GLY A 95 17.50 -7.53 2.05
N TYR A 96 17.71 -7.19 3.33
CA TYR A 96 18.41 -5.96 3.69
C TYR A 96 19.90 -5.95 3.31
N GLU A 97 20.51 -7.13 3.14
CA GLU A 97 21.91 -7.26 2.74
C GLU A 97 22.16 -6.70 1.34
N GLY A 98 21.15 -6.72 0.45
CA GLY A 98 21.25 -6.11 -0.88
C GLY A 98 21.37 -4.59 -0.90
N PHE A 99 21.22 -3.91 0.23
CA PHE A 99 21.53 -2.48 0.36
C PHE A 99 23.00 -2.23 0.70
N ILE A 100 23.76 -3.26 1.07
CA ILE A 100 25.18 -3.14 1.41
C ILE A 100 26.00 -3.18 0.11
N SER A 101 26.78 -2.14 -0.14
CA SER A 101 27.55 -1.93 -1.39
C SER A 101 28.51 -3.09 -1.73
N GLN A 102 29.05 -3.74 -0.71
CA GLN A 102 29.99 -4.86 -0.85
C GLN A 102 29.33 -6.10 -1.47
N ILE A 103 28.05 -6.35 -1.17
CA ILE A 103 27.30 -7.51 -1.67
C ILE A 103 26.79 -7.24 -3.09
N GLN A 104 26.38 -6.00 -3.38
CA GLN A 104 26.01 -5.61 -4.75
C GLN A 104 27.15 -5.80 -5.76
N SER A 105 28.41 -5.63 -5.34
CA SER A 105 29.59 -5.75 -6.20
C SER A 105 30.00 -7.20 -6.50
N SER A 106 29.49 -8.18 -5.74
CA SER A 106 29.82 -9.60 -5.89
C SER A 106 28.86 -10.34 -6.84
N CYS A 107 27.69 -9.74 -7.13
CA CYS A 107 26.67 -10.31 -8.01
C CYS A 107 26.74 -9.77 -9.45
N TYR A 108 27.77 -9.01 -9.80
CA TYR A 108 28.09 -8.55 -11.15
C TYR A 108 29.46 -9.04 -11.58
#